data_AF-A0A0S6U5X0-F1
#
_entry.id   AF-A0A0S6U5X0-F1
#
_cell.length_a   1.000
_cell.length_b   1.000
_cell.length_c   1.000
_cell.angle_alpha   90.00
_cell.angle_beta   90.00
_cell.angle_gamma   90.00
#
_symmetry.space_group_name_H-M   'P 1'
#
loop_
_entity.id
_entity.type
_entity.pdbx_description
1 polymer ?
#
loop_
_entity_poly.entity_id
_entity_poly.type
_entity_poly.pdbx_seq_one_letter_code
_entity_poly.pdbx_strand_id
1 'polypeptide(L)' 'MVSLDEFNDYFNINIESQDCDTINGFLIDLLGSIPMSAEEKNIEYKNFIFKIKEIKEKRIEKIKFYVQKEV' A
#
# COMPACT_ATOMS: atom_id res chain seq x y z
N MET A 1 -1.96 11.73 -5.42
CA MET A 1 -1.03 10.59 -5.33
C MET A 1 -0.15 10.87 -4.13
N VAL A 2 0.09 9.88 -3.27
CA VAL A 2 0.92 10.04 -2.07
C VAL A 2 2.26 9.37 -2.33
N SER A 3 3.36 10.11 -2.17
CA SER A 3 4.71 9.56 -2.30
C SER A 3 5.04 8.58 -1.17
N LEU A 4 6.05 7.73 -1.36
CA LEU A 4 6.54 6.88 -0.27
C LEU A 4 7.11 7.72 0.88
N ASP A 5 7.82 8.81 0.57
CA ASP A 5 8.38 9.71 1.58
C ASP A 5 7.28 10.34 2.45
N GLU A 6 6.24 10.92 1.83
CA GLU A 6 5.09 11.47 2.58
C GLU A 6 4.39 10.40 3.43
N PHE A 7 4.28 9.17 2.92
CA PHE A 7 3.66 8.07 3.66
C PHE A 7 4.53 7.64 4.85
N ASN A 8 5.83 7.52 4.64
CA ASN A 8 6.83 7.17 5.66
C ASN A 8 6.85 8.23 6.77
N ASP A 9 6.91 9.51 6.41
CA ASP A 9 6.89 10.63 7.34
C ASP A 9 5.60 10.66 8.17
N TYR A 10 4.45 10.45 7.53
CA TYR A 10 3.16 10.50 8.21
C TYR A 10 2.98 9.37 9.24
N PHE A 11 3.41 8.15 8.90
CA PHE A 11 3.27 6.98 9.77
C PHE A 11 4.51 6.70 10.63
N ASN A 12 5.59 7.47 10.47
CA ASN A 12 6.89 7.27 11.09
C ASN A 12 7.41 5.83 10.87
N ILE A 13 7.42 5.40 9.62
CA ILE A 13 7.91 4.10 9.15
C ILE A 13 8.96 4.28 8.05
N ASN A 14 9.54 3.18 7.56
CA ASN A 14 10.53 3.22 6.48
C ASN A 14 10.25 2.14 5.42
N ILE A 15 9.37 2.46 4.47
CA ILE A 15 9.15 1.68 3.25
C ILE A 15 10.12 2.19 2.19
N GLU A 16 10.89 1.28 1.61
CA GLU A 16 11.85 1.57 0.55
C GLU A 16 11.49 0.77 -0.71
N SER A 17 11.59 1.41 -1.87
CA SER A 17 11.43 0.78 -3.18
C SER A 17 12.38 1.44 -4.19
N GLN A 18 13.00 0.64 -5.06
CA GLN A 18 13.88 1.16 -6.12
C GLN A 18 13.10 1.55 -7.39
N ASP A 19 11.93 0.96 -7.59
CA ASP A 19 11.16 1.07 -8.82
C ASP A 19 9.91 1.96 -8.68
N CYS A 20 9.54 2.32 -7.45
CA CYS A 20 8.30 3.03 -7.16
C CYS A 20 8.49 4.22 -6.22
N ASP A 21 7.96 5.38 -6.62
CA ASP A 21 8.00 6.62 -5.80
C ASP A 21 6.74 6.83 -4.96
N THR A 22 5.67 6.06 -5.18
CA THR A 22 4.36 6.28 -4.55
C THR A 22 3.81 5.05 -3.88
N ILE A 23 2.97 5.23 -2.86
CA ILE A 23 2.31 4.12 -2.18
C ILE A 23 1.45 3.27 -3.13
N ASN A 24 0.82 3.89 -4.13
CA ASN A 24 0.00 3.18 -5.10
C ASN A 24 0.88 2.28 -6.00
N GLY A 25 1.96 2.82 -6.54
CA GLY A 25 2.93 2.05 -7.32
C GLY A 25 3.49 0.87 -6.53
N PHE A 26 3.94 1.13 -5.30
CA PHE A 26 4.46 0.10 -4.40
C PHE A 26 3.44 -1.03 -4.12
N LEU A 27 2.18 -0.69 -3.85
CA LEU A 27 1.15 -1.70 -3.58
C LEU A 27 0.75 -2.49 -4.84
N ILE A 28 0.76 -1.87 -6.02
CA ILE A 28 0.52 -2.58 -7.29
C ILE A 28 1.69 -3.53 -7.61
N ASP A 29 2.91 -3.10 -7.35
CA ASP A 29 4.12 -3.91 -7.53
C ASP A 29 4.08 -5.15 -6.62
N LEU A 30 3.78 -4.96 -5.32
CA LEU A 30 3.59 -6.07 -4.38
C LEU A 30 2.45 -7.04 -4.79
N LEU A 31 1.40 -6.52 -5.42
CA LEU A 31 0.31 -7.34 -5.96
C LEU A 31 0.70 -8.13 -7.22
N GLY A 32 1.78 -7.74 -7.91
CA GLY A 32 2.20 -8.25 -9.21
C GLY A 32 1.19 -8.03 -10.34
N SER A 33 0.11 -7.27 -10.08
CA SER A 33 -1.00 -7.08 -11.02
C SER A 33 -1.85 -5.87 -10.65
N ILE A 34 -2.46 -5.26 -11.67
CA ILE A 34 -3.43 -4.17 -11.48
C ILE A 34 -4.70 -4.74 -10.82
N PRO A 35 -5.12 -4.23 -9.65
CA PRO A 35 -6.29 -4.75 -8.97
C PRO A 35 -7.59 -4.27 -9.66
N MET A 36 -8.56 -5.17 -9.80
CA MET A 36 -9.85 -4.89 -10.45
C MET A 36 -11.01 -4.68 -9.47
N SER A 37 -10.93 -5.26 -8.26
CA SER A 37 -11.91 -5.07 -7.19
C SER A 37 -11.22 -5.04 -5.82
N ALA A 38 -11.91 -4.45 -4.83
CA ALA A 38 -11.41 -4.29 -3.47
C ALA A 38 -11.81 -5.45 -2.53
N GLU A 39 -12.61 -6.41 -2.99
CA GLU A 39 -13.39 -7.31 -2.13
C GLU A 39 -12.54 -8.19 -1.19
N GLU A 40 -11.32 -8.60 -1.56
CA GLU A 40 -10.53 -9.50 -0.69
C GLU A 40 -8.99 -9.28 -0.74
N LYS A 41 -8.51 -8.05 -0.99
CA LYS A 41 -7.07 -7.82 -1.10
C LYS A 41 -6.49 -7.17 0.18
N ASN A 42 -5.94 -8.01 1.04
CA ASN A 42 -4.92 -7.61 2.01
C ASN A 42 -3.54 -7.79 1.36
N ILE A 43 -2.71 -6.76 1.42
CA ILE A 43 -1.31 -6.82 1.00
C ILE A 43 -0.49 -6.78 2.28
N GLU A 44 0.37 -7.78 2.46
CA GLU A 44 1.25 -7.88 3.62
C GLU A 44 2.68 -7.58 3.19
N TYR A 45 3.37 -6.76 3.97
CA TYR A 45 4.77 -6.42 3.77
C TYR A 45 5.43 -6.19 5.12
N LYS A 46 6.41 -7.02 5.49
CA LYS A 46 7.02 -7.03 6.83
C LYS A 46 5.91 -7.11 7.90
N ASN A 47 5.87 -6.18 8.84
CA ASN A 47 4.85 -6.06 9.88
C ASN A 47 3.69 -5.13 9.49
N PHE A 48 3.51 -4.83 8.20
CA PHE A 48 2.47 -3.94 7.71
C PHE A 48 1.38 -4.71 6.96
N ILE A 49 0.12 -4.30 7.16
CA ILE A 49 -1.02 -4.79 6.39
C ILE A 49 -1.72 -3.60 5.73
N PHE A 50 -1.87 -3.67 4.41
CA PHE A 50 -2.64 -2.73 3.61
C PHE A 50 -3.93 -3.40 3.14
N LYS A 51 -5.08 -2.90 3.57
CA LYS A 51 -6.38 -3.37 3.09
C LYS A 51 -6.94 -2.40 2.06
N ILE A 52 -7.12 -2.86 0.83
CA ILE A 52 -7.75 -2.03 -0.22
C ILE A 52 -9.21 -1.78 0.16
N LYS A 53 -9.65 -0.52 0.10
CA LYS A 53 -11.03 -0.12 0.37
C LYS A 53 -11.76 0.40 -0.83
N GLU A 54 -11.04 0.99 -1.78
CA GLU A 54 -11.64 1.54 -2.99
C GLU A 54 -10.66 1.45 -4.14
N ILE A 55 -11.16 1.00 -5.28
CA ILE A 55 -10.47 1.02 -6.56
C ILE A 55 -11.32 1.81 -7.54
N LYS A 56 -10.70 2.74 -8.25
CA LYS A 56 -11.34 3.52 -9.32
C LYS A 56 -10.40 3.56 -10.51
N GLU A 57 -10.92 3.28 -11.71
CA GLU A 57 -10.16 3.37 -12.95
C GLU A 57 -8.76 2.74 -12.88
N LYS A 58 -8.69 1.48 -12.37
CA LYS A 58 -7.45 0.71 -12.21
C LYS A 58 -6.46 1.24 -11.16
N ARG A 59 -6.86 2.21 -10.33
CA ARG A 59 -6.04 2.80 -9.26
C ARG A 59 -6.60 2.46 -7.89
N ILE A 60 -5.71 2.20 -6.95
CA ILE A 60 -6.04 2.13 -5.52
C ILE A 60 -6.29 3.56 -5.03
N GLU A 61 -7.54 3.88 -4.70
CA GLU A 61 -7.93 5.21 -4.21
C GLU A 61 -7.88 5.31 -2.70
N LYS A 62 -8.24 4.22 -2.00
CA LYS A 62 -8.27 4.19 -0.53
C LYS A 62 -7.76 2.87 0.01
N ILE A 63 -7.01 2.96 1.09
CA ILE A 63 -6.51 1.83 1.87
C ILE A 63 -6.79 2.04 3.35
N LYS A 64 -6.87 0.94 4.11
CA LYS A 64 -6.62 0.96 5.55
C LYS A 64 -5.27 0.35 5.82
N PHE A 65 -4.45 1.07 6.57
CA PHE A 65 -3.11 0.64 6.96
C PHE A 65 -3.13 0.16 8.41
N TYR A 66 -2.45 -0.95 8.67
CA TYR A 66 -2.27 -1.52 10.00
C TYR A 66 -0.81 -1.87 10.21
N VAL A 67 -0.30 -1.61 11.42
CA VAL A 67 1.01 -2.07 11.87
C VAL A 67 0.77 -3.21 12.84
N GLN A 68 1.22 -4.41 12.49
CA GLN A 68 1.28 -5.54 13.40
C GLN A 68 2.37 -5.25 14.44
N LYS A 69 1.99 -5.29 15.73
CA LYS A 69 2.95 -5.31 16.82
C LYS A 69 3.34 -6.76 17.07
N GLU A 70 4.64 -7.04 17.10
CA GLU A 70 5.12 -8.26 17.74
C GLU A 70 4.70 -8.22 19.21
N VAL A 71 4.09 -9.32 19.66
CA VAL A 71 3.59 -9.50 21.03
C VAL A 71 4.74 -9.92 21.94
#